data_AF-A0A915E4T9-F1
#
_entry.id   AF-A0A915E4T9-F1
#
_cell.length_a   1.000
_cell.length_b   1.000
_cell.length_c   1.000
_cell.angle_alpha   90.00
_cell.angle_beta   90.00
_cell.angle_gamma   90.00
#
_symmetry.space_group_name_H-M   'P 1'
#
loop_
_entity.id
_entity.type
_entity.pdbx_description
1 polymer ?
#
loop_
_entity_poly.entity_id
_entity_poly.type
_entity_poly.pdbx_seq_one_letter_code
_entity_poly.pdbx_strand_id
1 'polypeptide(L)'
;MLFLQITFVSFFNFTCCVIFVYSKYVSISELIIHINQFVWFFVHGFPPVIYLTLNKTIQDDSIELFNLCIKQKKLSSQLLEIQALRSIPAFWSAF
;
A
#
# COMPACT_ATOMS: atom_id res chain seq x y z
N MET A 1 9.54 16.56 8.45
CA MET A 1 8.54 15.55 8.07
C MET A 1 7.39 16.19 7.30
N LEU A 2 6.60 17.11 7.90
CA LEU A 2 5.50 17.80 7.20
C LEU A 2 5.92 18.66 6.00
N PHE A 3 7.02 19.43 6.12
CA PHE A 3 7.51 20.26 5.01
C PHE A 3 7.76 19.46 3.73
N LEU A 4 8.48 18.34 3.86
CA LEU A 4 8.86 17.47 2.75
C LEU A 4 7.63 16.79 2.12
N GLN A 5 6.67 16.38 2.95
CA GLN A 5 5.40 15.83 2.49
C GLN A 5 4.59 16.87 1.68
N ILE A 6 4.48 18.10 2.18
CA ILE A 6 3.77 19.20 1.49
C ILE A 6 4.49 19.58 0.19
N THR A 7 5.83 19.58 0.18
CA THR A 7 6.64 19.85 -1.02
C THR A 7 6.36 18.81 -2.11
N PHE A 8 6.35 17.52 -1.77
CA PHE A 8 6.05 16.47 -2.75
C PHE A 8 4.62 16.57 -3.28
N VAL A 9 3.63 16.71 -2.40
CA VAL A 9 2.22 16.86 -2.81
C VAL A 9 2.03 18.06 -3.74
N SER A 10 2.65 19.19 -3.40
CA SER A 10 2.61 20.40 -4.23
C SER A 10 3.31 20.21 -5.58
N PHE A 11 4.41 19.47 -5.63
CA PHE A 11 5.14 19.16 -6.86
C PHE A 11 4.31 18.31 -7.85
N PHE A 12 3.63 17.26 -7.36
CA PHE A 12 2.74 16.46 -8.21
C PHE A 12 1.53 17.27 -8.68
N ASN A 13 0.95 18.07 -7.80
CA ASN A 13 -0.18 18.95 -8.16
C ASN A 13 0.22 19.99 -9.22
N PHE A 14 1.40 20.59 -9.08
CA PHE A 14 1.96 21.50 -10.08
C PHE A 14 2.17 20.79 -11.43
N THR A 15 2.76 19.59 -11.41
CA THR A 15 2.99 18.78 -12.62
C THR A 15 1.69 18.44 -13.34
N CYS A 16 0.64 18.08 -12.60
CA CYS A 16 -0.69 17.82 -13.16
C CYS A 16 -1.29 19.07 -13.83
N CYS A 17 -1.13 20.23 -13.20
CA CYS A 17 -1.62 21.50 -13.74
C CYS A 17 -0.89 21.88 -15.04
N VAL A 18 0.43 21.68 -15.10
CA VAL A 18 1.25 21.90 -16.32
C VAL A 18 0.77 21.01 -17.47
N ILE A 19 0.54 19.72 -17.23
CA ILE A 19 0.08 18.78 -18.27
C ILE A 19 -1.33 19.11 -18.75
N PHE A 20 -2.21 19.53 -17.84
CA PHE A 20 -3.57 19.95 -18.19
C PHE A 20 -3.57 21.18 -19.10
N VAL A 21 -2.77 22.19 -18.75
CA VAL A 21 -2.60 23.39 -19.57
C VAL A 21 -1.97 23.03 -20.91
N TYR A 22 -0.95 22.18 -20.93
CA TYR A 22 -0.31 21.72 -22.17
C TYR A 22 -1.29 20.99 -23.10
N SER A 23 -2.18 20.16 -22.55
CA SER A 23 -3.21 19.43 -23.30
C SER A 23 -4.24 20.32 -23.97
N LYS A 24 -4.34 21.61 -23.58
CA LYS A 24 -5.22 22.60 -24.22
C LYS A 24 -4.64 23.19 -25.50
N TYR A 25 -3.31 23.18 -25.66
CA TYR A 25 -2.63 23.84 -26.78
C TYR A 25 -2.18 22.88 -27.89
N VAL A 26 -2.14 21.58 -27.62
CA VAL A 26 -1.67 20.57 -28.57
C VAL A 26 -2.80 19.59 -28.89
N SER A 27 -2.97 19.26 -30.18
CA SER A 27 -3.88 18.20 -30.64
C SER A 27 -3.57 16.93 -29.85
N ILE A 28 -4.58 16.35 -29.20
CA ILE A 28 -4.42 15.21 -28.30
C ILE A 28 -3.83 14.02 -29.07
N SER A 29 -2.51 13.91 -29.01
CA SER A 29 -1.72 12.81 -29.53
C SER A 29 -1.76 11.68 -28.50
N GLU A 30 -1.72 10.42 -28.97
CA GLU A 30 -1.69 9.24 -28.11
C GLU A 30 -0.57 9.30 -27.05
N LEU A 31 0.56 9.92 -27.37
CA LEU A 31 1.65 10.13 -26.42
C LEU A 31 1.26 10.99 -25.22
N ILE A 32 0.47 12.05 -25.44
CA ILE A 32 -0.01 12.92 -24.36
C ILE A 32 -0.99 12.16 -23.46
N ILE A 33 -1.82 11.31 -24.05
CA ILE A 33 -2.75 10.45 -23.30
C ILE A 33 -1.96 9.50 -22.39
N HIS A 34 -0.93 8.82 -22.91
CA HIS A 34 -0.12 7.90 -22.12
C HIS A 34 0.62 8.61 -20.98
N ILE A 35 1.22 9.78 -21.26
CA ILE A 35 1.91 10.58 -20.23
C ILE A 35 0.93 11.04 -19.15
N ASN A 36 -0.26 11.51 -19.55
CA ASN A 36 -1.27 11.96 -18.61
C ASN A 36 -1.78 10.80 -17.73
N GLN A 37 -1.97 9.61 -18.32
CA GLN A 37 -2.37 8.41 -17.57
C GLN A 37 -1.29 7.96 -16.59
N PHE A 38 -0.03 8.07 -16.98
CA PHE A 38 1.10 7.74 -16.11
C PHE A 38 1.17 8.71 -14.93
N VAL A 39 1.10 10.02 -15.19
CA VAL A 39 1.10 11.04 -14.13
C VAL A 39 -0.10 10.92 -13.21
N TRP A 40 -1.28 10.61 -13.74
CA TRP A 40 -2.48 10.32 -12.95
C TRP A 40 -2.26 9.15 -11.98
N PHE A 41 -1.61 8.08 -12.44
CA PHE A 41 -1.21 6.96 -11.58
C PHE A 41 -0.26 7.38 -10.47
N PHE A 42 0.70 8.27 -10.74
CA PHE A 42 1.59 8.79 -9.70
C PHE A 42 0.85 9.68 -8.70
N VAL A 43 -0.06 10.55 -9.15
CA VAL A 43 -0.83 11.43 -8.24
C VAL A 43 -1.64 10.62 -7.23
N HIS A 44 -2.25 9.51 -7.63
CA HIS A 44 -3.06 8.68 -6.75
C HIS A 44 -2.31 7.54 -6.04
N GLY A 45 -1.26 7.00 -6.67
CA GLY A 45 -0.48 5.87 -6.14
C GLY A 45 0.69 6.26 -5.25
N PHE A 46 1.18 7.50 -5.37
CA PHE A 46 2.35 7.98 -4.64
C PHE A 46 2.08 8.49 -3.20
N PRO A 47 0.88 9.01 -2.83
CA PRO A 47 0.62 9.44 -1.46
C PRO A 47 0.91 8.37 -0.40
N PRO A 48 0.46 7.10 -0.52
CA PRO A 48 0.78 6.06 0.45
C PRO A 48 2.29 5.83 0.61
N VAL A 49 3.05 5.91 -0.48
CA VAL A 49 4.51 5.76 -0.49
C VAL A 49 5.18 6.92 0.24
N ILE A 50 4.71 8.16 0.03
CA ILE A 50 5.17 9.34 0.76
C ILE A 50 4.88 9.17 2.26
N TYR A 51 3.67 8.77 2.62
CA TYR A 51 3.28 8.60 4.03
C TYR A 51 4.13 7.53 4.74
N LEU A 52 4.38 6.40 4.10
CA LEU A 52 5.19 5.31 4.65
C LEU A 52 6.69 5.62 4.73
N THR A 53 7.21 6.49 3.86
CA THR A 53 8.64 6.84 3.83
C THR A 53 8.99 8.05 4.69
N LEU A 54 8.07 9.02 4.83
CA LEU A 54 8.36 10.32 5.44
C LEU A 54 7.68 10.58 6.77
N ASN A 55 6.71 9.75 7.18
CA ASN A 55 6.08 9.88 8.49
C ASN A 55 6.44 8.69 9.38
N LYS A 56 7.38 8.91 10.31
CA LYS A 56 7.85 7.87 11.25
C LYS A 56 6.71 7.26 12.07
N THR A 57 5.73 8.06 12.50
CA THR A 57 4.57 7.55 13.25
C THR A 57 3.77 6.55 12.44
N ILE A 58 3.46 6.87 11.18
CA ILE A 58 2.71 5.97 10.28
C ILE A 58 3.54 4.73 9.94
N GLN A 59 4.85 4.89 9.78
CA GLN A 59 5.76 3.77 9.54
C GLN A 59 5.79 2.80 10.73
N ASP A 60 5.92 3.30 11.95
CA ASP A 60 5.94 2.49 13.17
C ASP A 60 4.60 1.75 13.35
N ASP A 61 3.47 2.45 13.20
CA ASP A 61 2.13 1.86 13.28
C ASP A 61 1.91 0.78 12.19
N SER A 62 2.40 1.01 10.98
CA SER A 62 2.27 0.06 9.86
C SER A 62 3.12 -1.20 10.08
N ILE A 63 4.33 -1.03 10.63
CA ILE A 63 5.21 -2.16 10.99
C ILE A 63 4.57 -2.96 12.14
N GLU A 64 3.99 -2.29 13.14
CA GLU A 64 3.27 -2.95 14.21
C GLU A 64 2.09 -3.77 13.69
N LEU A 65 1.23 -3.17 12.85
CA LEU A 65 0.10 -3.85 12.22
C LEU A 65 0.55 -5.05 11.38
N PHE A 66 1.63 -4.91 10.63
CA PHE A 66 2.20 -6.00 9.83
C PHE A 66 2.68 -7.16 10.72
N ASN A 67 3.38 -6.84 11.81
CA ASN A 67 3.84 -7.83 12.78
C ASN A 67 2.68 -8.53 13.49
N LEU A 68 1.61 -7.79 13.84
CA LEU A 68 0.39 -8.37 14.41
C LEU A 68 -0.30 -9.31 13.43
N CYS A 69 -0.39 -8.94 12.15
CA CYS A 69 -0.98 -9.79 11.12
C CYS A 69 -0.20 -11.11 10.94
N ILE A 70 1.13 -11.04 10.95
CA ILE A 70 1.99 -12.24 10.91
C ILE A 70 1.76 -13.12 12.14
N LYS A 71 1.75 -12.54 13.34
CA LYS A 71 1.50 -13.28 14.59
C LYS A 71 0.11 -13.92 14.59
N GLN A 72 -0.91 -13.22 14.11
CA GLN A 72 -2.28 -13.71 14.02
C GLN A 72 -2.38 -14.91 13.06
N LYS A 73 -1.75 -14.84 11.88
CA LYS A 73 -1.68 -15.99 10.96
C LYS A 73 -1.04 -17.20 11.62
N LYS A 74 0.09 -17.00 12.30
CA LYS A 74 0.81 -18.08 13.00
C LYS A 74 -0.07 -18.72 14.09
N LEU A 75 -0.74 -17.92 14.91
CA LEU A 75 -1.64 -18.40 15.95
C LEU A 75 -2.82 -19.17 15.37
N SER A 76 -3.42 -18.67 14.28
CA SER A 76 -4.52 -19.34 13.59
C SER A 76 -4.10 -20.71 13.05
N SER A 77 -2.91 -20.84 12.46
CA SER A 77 -2.38 -22.12 12.01
C SER A 77 -2.21 -23.12 13.16
N GLN A 78 -1.68 -22.67 14.31
CA GLN A 78 -1.51 -23.55 15.48
C GLN A 78 -2.84 -23.99 16.09
N LEU A 79 -3.84 -23.11 16.15
CA LEU A 79 -5.17 -23.47 16.65
C LEU A 79 -5.84 -24.54 15.77
N LEU A 80 -5.67 -24.45 14.44
CA LEU A 80 -6.18 -25.44 13.51
C LEU A 80 -5.49 -26.80 13.69
N GLU A 81 -4.18 -26.84 13.93
CA GLU A 81 -3.44 -28.08 14.24
C GLU A 81 -3.91 -28.72 15.56
N ILE A 82 -4.09 -27.91 16.61
CA ILE A 82 -4.57 -28.41 17.92
C ILE A 82 -6.00 -28.94 17.80
N GLN A 83 -6.88 -28.25 17.04
CA GLN A 83 -8.23 -28.74 16.77
C GLN A 83 -8.22 -30.05 15.97
N ALA A 84 -7.32 -30.17 14.99
CA ALA A 84 -7.15 -31.40 14.21
C ALA A 84 -6.64 -32.58 15.07
N LEU A 85 -5.75 -32.33 16.02
CA LEU A 85 -5.28 -33.35 16.97
C LEU A 85 -6.37 -33.76 17.96
N ARG A 86 -7.20 -32.81 18.41
CA ARG A 86 -8.31 -33.08 19.35
C ARG A 86 -9.46 -33.84 18.70
N SER A 87 -9.63 -33.76 17.38
CA SER A 87 -10.68 -34.48 16.65
C SER A 87 -10.30 -35.93 16.30
N ILE A 88 -9.06 -36.36 16.56
CA ILE A 88 -8.65 -37.76 16.42
C ILE A 88 -9.33 -38.57 17.54
N PRO A 89 -10.18 -39.56 17.23
CA PRO A 89 -10.82 -40.37 18.26
C PRO A 89 -9.75 -41.14 19.05
N ALA A 90 -9.90 -41.16 20.38
CA ALA A 90 -8.98 -41.79 21.34
C ALA A 90 -8.67 -43.29 21.09
N PHE A 91 -9.32 -43.90 20.10
CA PHE A 91 -9.11 -45.26 19.64
C PHE A 91 -7.74 -45.49 18.96
N TRP A 92 -7.14 -44.47 18.35
CA TRP A 92 -5.85 -44.59 17.64
C TRP A 92 -4.61 -44.31 18.49
N SER A 93 -4.75 -43.89 19.76
CA SER A 93 -3.60 -43.58 20.64
C SER A 93 -3.06 -44.78 21.44
N ALA A 94 -3.57 -45.98 21.18
CA ALA A 94 -3.28 -47.21 21.95
C ALA A 94 -2.79 -48.40 21.08
N PHE A 95 -2.48 -48.17 19.80
CA PHE A 95 -1.86 -49.13 18.89
C PHE A 95 -0.61 -48.49 18.27
#